data_AF-A0A2G6E051-F1
#
_entry.id   AF-A0A2G6E051-F1
#
_cell.length_a   1.000
_cell.length_b   1.000
_cell.length_c   1.000
_cell.angle_alpha   90.00
_cell.angle_beta   90.00
_cell.angle_gamma   90.00
#
_symmetry.space_group_name_H-M   'P 1'
#
loop_
_entity.id
_entity.type
_entity.pdbx_description
1 polymer ?
#
loop_
_entity_poly.entity_id
_entity_poly.type
_entity_poly.pdbx_seq_one_letter_code
_entity_poly.pdbx_strand_id
1 'polypeptide(L)'
;MGSSVLVTRNDPDTGLSNGDVGVVVAGSEAPVVAFEVAGELRLLRAAQLPEVLPLAAMTIHRAQGSQYQAVSIVLPGEESPLLTRELLYTAVTRAEQRVELIGTRHAVLAAVCSPAARASGLLSADAWRASTG
;
A
#
# COMPACT_ATOMS: atom_id res chain seq x y z
N MET A 1 4.58 20.92 -4.80
CA MET A 1 5.86 21.06 -4.05
C MET A 1 5.63 20.59 -2.63
N GLY A 2 6.55 19.83 -2.05
CA GLY A 2 6.35 19.17 -0.75
C GLY A 2 5.51 17.88 -0.83
N SER A 3 5.11 17.47 -2.03
CA SER A 3 4.45 16.18 -2.26
C SER A 3 5.50 15.07 -2.22
N SER A 4 5.22 14.00 -1.49
CA SER A 4 6.11 12.84 -1.40
C SER A 4 5.77 11.80 -2.47
N VAL A 5 6.77 11.06 -2.92
CA VAL A 5 6.66 9.95 -3.87
C VAL A 5 7.35 8.72 -3.30
N LEU A 6 6.89 7.54 -3.70
CA LEU A 6 7.44 6.24 -3.32
C LEU A 6 7.99 5.53 -4.54
N VAL A 7 9.22 5.03 -4.47
CA VAL A 7 9.79 4.14 -5.47
C VAL A 7 9.18 2.75 -5.33
N THR A 8 8.65 2.19 -6.43
CA THR A 8 7.98 0.88 -6.41
C THR A 8 8.83 -0.25 -6.99
N ARG A 9 10.02 0.05 -7.50
CA ARG A 9 10.94 -0.93 -8.07
C ARG A 9 12.40 -0.49 -7.91
N ASN A 10 13.27 -1.45 -7.61
CA ASN A 10 14.72 -1.23 -7.55
C ASN A 10 15.25 -0.76 -8.91
N ASP A 11 16.09 0.26 -8.89
CA ASP A 11 16.75 0.82 -10.05
C ASP A 11 18.26 1.03 -9.79
N PRO A 12 19.12 0.14 -10.32
CA PRO A 12 20.56 0.23 -10.13
C PRO A 12 21.19 1.51 -10.69
N ASP A 13 20.60 2.10 -11.74
CA ASP A 13 21.18 3.28 -12.41
C ASP A 13 21.06 4.53 -11.51
N THR A 14 19.92 4.65 -10.82
CA THR A 14 19.68 5.71 -9.84
C THR A 14 20.04 5.32 -8.41
N GLY A 15 20.41 4.07 -8.17
CA GLY A 15 20.72 3.54 -6.84
C GLY A 15 19.50 3.52 -5.89
N LEU A 16 18.31 3.73 -6.42
CA LEU A 16 17.06 3.75 -5.65
C LEU A 16 16.53 2.33 -5.48
N SER A 17 16.02 2.06 -4.29
CA SER A 17 15.41 0.79 -3.91
C SER A 17 13.89 0.93 -3.81
N ASN A 18 13.18 -0.18 -4.02
CA ASN A 18 11.75 -0.26 -3.73
C ASN A 18 11.52 0.06 -2.25
N GLY A 19 10.67 1.05 -1.98
CA GLY A 19 10.44 1.58 -0.65
C GLY A 19 11.05 2.97 -0.41
N ASP A 20 11.99 3.41 -1.24
CA ASP A 20 12.61 4.73 -1.09
C ASP A 20 11.59 5.85 -1.28
N VAL A 21 11.63 6.83 -0.38
CA VAL A 21 10.73 7.99 -0.39
C VAL A 21 11.47 9.22 -0.88
N GLY A 22 10.89 9.89 -1.86
CA GLY A 22 11.40 11.15 -2.39
C GLY A 22 10.43 12.30 -2.14
N VAL A 23 10.95 13.52 -2.02
CA VAL A 23 10.13 14.74 -1.88
C VAL A 23 10.32 15.63 -3.10
N VAL A 24 9.22 16.09 -3.70
CA VAL A 24 9.25 17.03 -4.82
C VAL A 24 9.63 18.43 -4.31
N VAL A 25 10.80 18.91 -4.72
CA VAL A 25 11.39 20.21 -4.34
C VAL A 25 11.63 21.10 -5.57
N ALA A 26 12.01 22.36 -5.34
CA ALA A 26 12.17 23.35 -6.40
C ALA A 26 13.53 23.11 -7.04
N GLY A 27 13.56 22.93 -8.36
CA GLY A 27 14.77 23.07 -9.14
C GLY A 27 14.83 24.45 -9.79
N SER A 28 16.00 24.79 -10.32
CA SER A 28 16.25 26.07 -11.00
C SER A 28 15.45 26.26 -12.30
N GLU A 29 15.18 25.17 -13.02
CA GLU A 29 14.44 25.19 -14.29
C GLU A 29 13.10 24.44 -14.22
N ALA A 30 13.07 23.34 -13.47
CA ALA A 30 11.91 22.48 -13.30
C ALA A 30 11.96 21.80 -11.92
N PRO A 31 10.82 21.33 -11.37
CA PRO A 31 10.82 20.56 -10.14
C PRO A 31 11.71 19.33 -10.24
N VAL A 32 12.38 19.02 -9.13
CA VAL A 32 13.18 17.80 -8.96
C VAL A 32 12.66 17.02 -7.75
N VAL A 33 13.00 15.75 -7.68
CA VAL A 33 12.70 14.92 -6.51
C VAL A 33 13.99 14.66 -5.76
N ALA A 34 13.97 14.99 -4.47
CA ALA A 34 15.08 14.74 -3.57
C ALA A 34 14.87 13.41 -2.86
N PHE A 35 15.88 12.53 -2.95
CA PHE A 35 15.95 11.27 -2.22
C PHE A 35 17.18 11.29 -1.31
N GLU A 36 17.08 10.65 -0.15
CA GLU A 36 18.24 10.31 0.66
C GLU A 36 18.70 8.90 0.29
N VAL A 37 19.89 8.79 -0.27
CA VAL A 37 20.49 7.50 -0.69
C VAL A 37 21.82 7.35 0.03
N ALA A 38 21.91 6.35 0.91
CA ALA A 38 23.10 6.08 1.73
C ALA A 38 23.63 7.31 2.50
N GLY A 39 22.74 8.19 2.98
CA GLY A 39 23.08 9.40 3.73
C GLY A 39 23.47 10.61 2.86
N GLU A 40 23.43 10.47 1.52
CA GLU A 40 23.64 11.57 0.59
C GLU A 40 22.32 11.99 -0.08
N LEU A 41 22.16 13.31 -0.28
CA LEU A 41 20.99 13.85 -0.96
C LEU A 41 21.17 13.75 -2.48
N ARG A 42 20.30 12.99 -3.15
CA ARG A 42 20.28 12.85 -4.60
C ARG A 42 19.08 13.58 -5.19
N LEU A 43 19.33 14.50 -6.13
CA LEU A 43 18.29 15.24 -6.84
C LEU A 43 18.09 14.64 -8.23
N LEU A 44 16.90 14.14 -8.52
CA LEU A 44 16.55 13.54 -9.80
C LEU A 44 15.46 14.36 -10.51
N ARG A 45 15.64 14.59 -11.81
CA ARG A 45 14.57 15.13 -12.67
C ARG A 45 13.52 14.03 -12.91
N ALA A 46 12.29 14.43 -13.23
CA ALA A 46 11.21 13.49 -13.49
C ALA A 46 11.55 12.41 -14.54
N ALA A 47 12.32 12.77 -15.58
CA ALA A 47 12.76 11.84 -16.62
C ALA A 47 13.80 10.79 -16.16
N GLN A 48 14.40 11.00 -14.99
CA GLN A 48 15.38 10.09 -14.38
C GLN A 48 14.75 9.22 -13.30
N LEU A 49 13.48 9.43 -12.96
CA LEU A 49 12.83 8.65 -11.91
C LEU A 49 12.53 7.23 -12.42
N PRO A 50 12.78 6.20 -11.60
CA PRO A 50 12.18 4.90 -11.83
C PRO A 50 10.65 4.96 -11.64
N GLU A 51 9.98 3.81 -11.68
CA GLU A 51 8.56 3.76 -11.38
C GLU A 51 8.28 4.27 -9.96
N VAL A 52 7.48 5.33 -9.86
CA VAL A 52 7.13 5.99 -8.61
C VAL A 52 5.62 6.19 -8.49
N LEU A 53 5.12 6.14 -7.26
CA LEU A 53 3.73 6.47 -6.91
C LEU A 53 3.68 7.71 -6.01
N PRO A 54 2.64 8.57 -6.12
CA PRO A 54 2.40 9.59 -5.13
C PRO A 54 2.17 8.97 -3.74
N LEU A 55 2.89 9.44 -2.73
CA LEU A 55 2.75 9.03 -1.33
C LEU A 55 1.58 9.77 -0.63
N ALA A 56 0.58 10.22 -1.39
CA ALA A 56 -0.56 10.98 -0.85
C ALA A 56 -1.66 10.07 -0.31
N ALA A 57 -1.93 8.96 -1.00
CA ALA A 57 -2.76 7.84 -0.55
C ALA A 57 -2.65 6.72 -1.59
N MET A 58 -2.69 5.48 -1.15
CA MET A 58 -2.82 4.32 -2.04
C MET A 58 -3.86 3.36 -1.50
N THR A 59 -4.43 2.55 -2.38
CA THR A 59 -5.34 1.49 -1.94
C THR A 59 -4.54 0.35 -1.29
N ILE A 60 -5.17 -0.37 -0.36
CA ILE A 60 -4.56 -1.52 0.31
C ILE A 60 -4.11 -2.59 -0.70
N HIS A 61 -4.86 -2.75 -1.80
CA HIS A 61 -4.48 -3.63 -2.91
C HIS A 61 -3.18 -3.21 -3.58
N ARG A 62 -2.93 -1.90 -3.77
CA ARG A 62 -1.70 -1.40 -4.39
C ARG A 62 -0.49 -1.48 -3.45
N ALA A 63 -0.72 -1.53 -2.14
CA ALA A 63 0.32 -1.75 -1.14
C ALA A 63 0.72 -3.23 -0.95
N GLN A 64 0.11 -4.18 -1.67
CA GLN A 64 0.41 -5.60 -1.53
C GLN A 64 1.87 -5.89 -1.90
N GLY A 65 2.60 -6.54 -0.98
CA GLY A 65 4.02 -6.87 -1.15
C GLY A 65 4.99 -5.81 -0.63
N SER A 66 4.53 -4.60 -0.33
CA SER A 66 5.36 -3.53 0.27
C SER A 66 5.16 -3.43 1.79
N GLN A 67 6.16 -2.94 2.51
CA GLN A 67 6.06 -2.63 3.94
C GLN A 67 6.58 -1.21 4.20
N TYR A 68 6.10 -0.59 5.28
CA TYR A 68 6.42 0.80 5.66
C TYR A 68 6.60 0.90 7.18
N GLN A 69 7.51 1.76 7.65
CA GLN A 69 7.73 1.96 9.09
C GLN A 69 6.43 2.32 9.85
N ALA A 70 5.64 3.23 9.28
CA ALA A 70 4.34 3.63 9.81
C ALA A 70 3.29 3.73 8.71
N VAL A 71 2.04 3.34 9.00
CA VAL A 71 0.90 3.40 8.07
C VAL A 71 -0.30 4.06 8.75
N SER A 72 -0.92 5.02 8.06
CA SER A 72 -2.25 5.53 8.40
C SER A 72 -3.29 4.90 7.48
N ILE A 73 -4.31 4.26 8.06
CA ILE A 73 -5.36 3.53 7.37
C ILE A 73 -6.67 4.31 7.53
N VAL A 74 -7.23 4.79 6.43
CA VAL A 74 -8.54 5.45 6.43
C VAL A 74 -9.61 4.41 6.09
N LEU A 75 -10.53 4.19 7.02
CA LEU A 75 -11.64 3.26 6.84
C LEU A 75 -12.80 3.94 6.09
N PRO A 76 -13.43 3.25 5.12
CA PRO A 76 -14.68 3.71 4.54
C PRO A 76 -15.83 3.62 5.56
N GLY A 77 -17.00 4.14 5.19
CA GLY A 77 -18.21 4.01 6.01
C GLY A 77 -18.59 2.54 6.29
N GLU A 78 -19.31 2.32 7.39
CA GLU A 78 -19.61 0.98 7.95
C GLU A 78 -20.40 0.04 7.00
N GLU A 79 -21.15 0.59 6.06
CA GLU A 79 -21.90 -0.18 5.05
C GLU A 79 -21.04 -0.58 3.83
N SER A 80 -19.78 -0.17 3.78
CA SER A 80 -18.92 -0.42 2.62
C SER A 80 -18.61 -1.90 2.48
N PRO A 81 -18.80 -2.51 1.28
CA PRO A 81 -18.43 -3.91 1.05
C PRO A 81 -16.91 -4.13 1.06
N LEU A 82 -16.11 -3.06 0.99
CA LEU A 82 -14.65 -3.12 1.10
C LEU A 82 -14.21 -3.40 2.55
N LEU A 83 -15.08 -3.17 3.51
CA LEU A 83 -14.79 -3.18 4.93
C LEU A 83 -14.83 -4.63 5.46
N THR A 84 -13.77 -5.38 5.15
CA THR A 84 -13.61 -6.80 5.51
C THR A 84 -12.41 -7.00 6.43
N ARG A 85 -12.44 -8.09 7.21
CA ARG A 85 -11.36 -8.45 8.13
C ARG A 85 -10.05 -8.67 7.41
N GLU A 86 -10.09 -9.32 6.25
CA GLU A 86 -8.93 -9.63 5.43
C GLU A 86 -8.29 -8.36 4.84
N LEU A 87 -9.11 -7.41 4.37
CA LEU A 87 -8.58 -6.15 3.85
C LEU A 87 -7.95 -5.32 4.97
N LEU A 88 -8.61 -5.22 6.13
CA LEU A 88 -8.06 -4.55 7.30
C LEU A 88 -6.77 -5.22 7.80
N TYR A 89 -6.75 -6.55 7.90
CA TYR A 89 -5.56 -7.31 8.28
C TYR A 89 -4.40 -7.06 7.30
N THR A 90 -4.68 -7.08 6.00
CA THR A 90 -3.68 -6.79 4.97
C THR A 90 -3.09 -5.40 5.16
N ALA A 91 -3.93 -4.39 5.40
CA ALA A 91 -3.49 -3.02 5.65
C ALA A 91 -2.61 -2.90 6.90
N VAL A 92 -3.02 -3.53 8.00
CA VAL A 92 -2.26 -3.54 9.28
C VAL A 92 -0.89 -4.18 9.09
N THR A 93 -0.81 -5.29 8.35
CA THR A 93 0.47 -5.98 8.11
C THR A 93 1.42 -5.25 7.14
N ARG A 94 0.98 -4.14 6.52
CA ARG A 94 1.88 -3.26 5.77
C ARG A 94 2.73 -2.39 6.68
N ALA A 95 2.35 -2.20 7.95
CA ALA A 95 3.14 -1.43 8.90
C ALA A 95 4.16 -2.30 9.63
N GLU A 96 5.38 -1.79 9.79
CA GLU A 96 6.45 -2.46 10.54
C GLU A 96 6.43 -2.08 12.02
N GLN A 97 6.15 -0.81 12.35
CA GLN A 97 6.26 -0.30 13.73
C GLN A 97 4.98 0.36 14.24
N ARG A 98 4.28 1.13 13.40
CA ARG A 98 3.12 1.92 13.84
C ARG A 98 1.95 1.84 12.87
N VAL A 99 0.75 1.62 13.41
CA VAL A 99 -0.51 1.74 12.68
C VAL A 99 -1.34 2.86 13.31
N GLU A 100 -1.92 3.70 12.47
CA GLU A 100 -2.94 4.66 12.83
C GLU A 100 -4.22 4.37 12.05
N LEU A 101 -5.33 4.12 12.75
CA LEU A 101 -6.62 3.84 12.14
C LEU A 101 -7.51 5.08 12.25
N ILE A 102 -7.97 5.57 11.09
CA ILE A 102 -8.82 6.75 10.96
C ILE A 102 -10.18 6.29 10.48
N GLY A 103 -11.18 6.35 11.36
CA GLY A 103 -12.54 5.91 11.08
C GLY A 103 -13.40 5.89 12.34
N THR A 104 -14.67 5.52 12.20
CA THR A 104 -15.56 5.38 13.36
C THR A 104 -15.32 4.06 14.09
N ARG A 105 -15.68 4.01 15.38
CA ARG A 105 -15.66 2.75 16.14
C ARG A 105 -16.50 1.66 15.47
N HIS A 106 -17.64 2.02 14.91
CA HIS A 106 -18.52 1.10 14.20
C HIS A 106 -17.88 0.56 12.92
N ALA A 107 -17.20 1.40 12.13
CA ALA A 107 -16.44 0.96 10.95
C ALA A 107 -15.32 -0.03 11.32
N VAL A 108 -14.62 0.17 12.44
CA VAL A 108 -13.63 -0.82 12.89
C VAL A 108 -14.30 -2.15 13.27
N LEU A 109 -15.38 -2.11 14.04
CA LEU A 109 -16.10 -3.31 14.48
C LEU A 109 -16.71 -4.08 13.29
N ALA A 110 -17.33 -3.37 12.35
CA ALA A 110 -17.88 -3.97 11.13
C ALA A 110 -16.78 -4.67 10.31
N ALA A 111 -15.59 -4.05 10.19
CA ALA A 111 -14.47 -4.64 9.47
C ALA A 111 -13.99 -5.94 10.15
N VAL A 112 -13.86 -5.91 11.47
CA VAL A 112 -13.44 -7.08 12.25
C VAL A 112 -14.49 -8.17 12.22
N CYS A 113 -15.79 -7.86 12.22
CA CYS A 113 -16.85 -8.86 12.25
C CYS A 113 -17.22 -9.44 10.88
N SER A 114 -16.81 -8.82 9.77
CA SER A 114 -17.18 -9.22 8.40
C SER A 114 -16.04 -9.96 7.69
N PRO A 115 -16.10 -11.29 7.51
CA PRO A 115 -15.17 -12.02 6.65
C PRO A 115 -15.42 -11.68 5.18
N ALA A 116 -14.36 -11.64 4.38
CA ALA A 116 -14.48 -11.48 2.94
C ALA A 116 -15.23 -12.69 2.33
N ALA A 117 -16.37 -12.41 1.68
CA ALA A 117 -17.11 -13.43 0.96
C ALA A 117 -16.24 -13.99 -0.18
N ARG A 118 -15.97 -15.30 -0.16
CA ARG A 118 -15.32 -16.00 -1.27
C ARG A 118 -16.29 -16.97 -1.91
N ALA A 119 -16.84 -16.61 -3.07
CA ALA A 119 -17.49 -17.57 -3.95
C ALA A 119 -16.39 -18.30 -4.74
N SER A 120 -16.07 -19.53 -4.34
CA SER A 120 -15.12 -20.41 -5.02
C SER A 120 -15.80 -21.75 -5.27
N GLY A 121 -15.92 -22.16 -6.54
CA GLY A 121 -16.46 -23.47 -6.93
C GLY A 121 -15.56 -24.66 -6.57
N LEU A 122 -14.44 -24.43 -5.89
CA LEU A 122 -13.50 -25.48 -5.51
C LEU A 122 -14.04 -26.36 -4.38
N LEU A 123 -14.86 -25.81 -3.47
CA LEU A 123 -15.49 -26.61 -2.39
C LEU A 123 -16.61 -27.53 -2.91
N SER A 124 -17.18 -27.23 -4.07
CA SER A 124 -18.18 -28.10 -4.73
C SER A 124 -17.56 -29.28 -5.50
N ALA A 125 -16.25 -29.28 -5.74
CA ALA A 125 -15.56 -30.37 -6.45
C ALA A 125 -15.29 -31.59 -5.56
N ASP A 126 -15.15 -31.40 -4.25
CA ASP A 126 -14.93 -32.51 -3.30
C ASP A 126 -16.20 -33.32 -3.00
N ALA A 127 -17.38 -32.74 -3.25
CA ALA A 127 -18.66 -33.45 -3.10
C ALA A 127 -18.90 -34.53 -4.18
N TRP A 128 -18.19 -34.48 -5.32
CA TRP A 128 -18.31 -35.46 -6.40
C TRP A 128 -17.54 -36.77 -6.17
N ARG A 129 -16.56 -36.80 -5.25
CA ARG A 129 -15.75 -38.00 -4.98
C ARG A 129 -16.34 -38.91 -3.92
N ALA A 130 -17.40 -38.48 -3.21
CA ALA A 130 -18.04 -39.25 -2.15
C ALA A 130 -19.31 -40.01 -2.59
N SER A 131 -19.77 -39.83 -3.84
CA SER A 131 -21.00 -40.46 -4.35
C SER A 131 -20.76 -41.64 -5.32
N THR A 132 -19.52 -42.10 -5.48
CA THR A 132 -19.15 -43.15 -6.44
C THR A 132 -18.39 -44.33 -5.80
N GLY A 133 -18.59 -44.56 -4.51
CA GLY A 133 -18.04 -45.70 -3.77
C GLY A 133 -19.13 -46.65 -3.29
#